data_AF-A0A382QBY2-F1
#
_entry.id   AF-A0A382QBY2-F1
#
_cell.length_a   1.000
_cell.length_b   1.000
_cell.length_c   1.000
_cell.angle_alpha   90.00
_cell.angle_beta   90.00
_cell.angle_gamma   90.00
#
_symmetry.space_group_name_H-M   'P 1'
#
loop_
_entity.id
_entity.type
_entity.pdbx_description
1 polymer ?
#
loop_
_entity_poly.entity_id
_entity_poly.type
_entity_poly.pdbx_seq_one_letter_code
_entity_poly.pdbx_strand_id
1 'polypeptide(L)'
;MSSFFASKLNSVLTVFSSLLLIYVISSLFGFLSSAEWEVVRINRRLLLLGRLPLEDTWRAWPILWMVCIILFSSIGAWGAPSKWELLLMSLAFILPTLIFFTMPHIWHVVVTFLICSISYLISRYFIKKSSYLVQAKKVLIVMWILILPLTFLILRVGGGPPPTLWGGFLLNILLASVAIVAGFPLGILLAVGRATKLPAIKTVCT
;
A
#
# COMPACT_ATOMS: atom_id res chain seq x y z
N MET A 1 -32.62 6.51 -8.54
CA MET A 1 -32.29 5.18 -8.01
C MET A 1 -32.91 4.15 -8.94
N SER A 2 -32.12 3.51 -9.81
CA SER A 2 -32.62 2.42 -10.67
C SER A 2 -32.83 1.17 -9.82
N SER A 3 -34.06 0.72 -9.70
CA SER A 3 -34.44 -0.50 -8.99
C SER A 3 -33.78 -1.72 -9.66
N PHE A 4 -33.20 -2.62 -8.86
CA PHE A 4 -32.50 -3.84 -9.31
C PHE A 4 -33.36 -4.76 -10.21
N PHE A 5 -34.68 -4.58 -10.20
CA PHE A 5 -35.66 -5.36 -10.97
C PHE A 5 -36.42 -4.53 -12.02
N ALA A 6 -35.90 -3.37 -12.42
CA ALA A 6 -36.60 -2.46 -13.35
C ALA A 6 -36.82 -3.04 -14.77
N SER A 7 -36.05 -4.05 -15.17
CA SER A 7 -36.16 -4.68 -16.49
C SER A 7 -35.90 -6.20 -16.39
N LYS A 8 -36.42 -6.99 -17.34
CA LYS A 8 -36.17 -8.45 -17.40
C LYS A 8 -34.67 -8.77 -17.43
N LEU A 9 -33.87 -7.97 -18.14
CA LEU A 9 -32.42 -8.11 -18.21
C LEU A 9 -31.77 -7.81 -16.85
N ASN A 10 -32.18 -6.76 -16.16
CA ASN A 10 -31.65 -6.42 -14.84
C ASN A 10 -31.97 -7.49 -13.80
N SER A 11 -33.17 -8.08 -13.86
CA SER A 11 -33.57 -9.19 -12.98
C SER A 11 -32.70 -10.43 -13.23
N VAL A 12 -32.49 -10.82 -14.50
CA VAL A 12 -31.61 -11.95 -14.86
C VAL A 12 -30.17 -11.70 -14.45
N LEU A 13 -29.65 -10.49 -14.70
CA LEU A 13 -28.28 -10.11 -14.32
C LEU A 13 -28.10 -10.12 -12.79
N THR A 14 -29.13 -9.69 -12.04
CA THR A 14 -29.12 -9.67 -10.58
C THR A 14 -29.15 -11.10 -10.01
N VAL A 15 -29.98 -11.99 -10.56
CA VAL A 15 -30.02 -13.40 -10.16
C VAL A 15 -28.68 -14.07 -10.49
N PHE A 16 -28.15 -13.87 -11.70
CA PHE A 16 -26.87 -14.44 -12.10
C PHE A 16 -25.71 -13.95 -11.23
N SER A 17 -25.60 -12.64 -11.00
CA SER A 17 -24.56 -12.06 -10.14
C SER A 17 -24.68 -12.52 -8.69
N SER A 18 -25.90 -12.68 -8.17
CA SER A 18 -26.14 -13.25 -6.84
C SER A 18 -25.69 -14.71 -6.75
N LEU A 19 -26.01 -15.54 -7.74
CA LEU A 19 -25.57 -16.94 -7.79
C LEU A 19 -24.04 -17.05 -7.87
N LEU A 20 -23.43 -16.22 -8.72
CA LEU A 20 -21.97 -16.15 -8.85
C LEU A 20 -21.33 -15.71 -7.52
N LEU A 21 -21.90 -14.72 -6.84
CA LEU A 21 -21.42 -14.30 -5.52
C LEU A 21 -21.52 -15.42 -4.48
N ILE A 22 -22.65 -16.14 -4.44
CA ILE A 22 -22.84 -17.27 -3.52
C ILE A 22 -21.81 -18.36 -3.81
N TYR A 23 -21.57 -18.68 -5.09
CA TYR A 23 -20.56 -19.64 -5.50
C TYR A 23 -19.14 -19.22 -5.10
N VAL A 24 -18.76 -17.96 -5.33
CA VAL A 24 -17.44 -17.45 -4.96
C VAL A 24 -17.27 -17.47 -3.44
N ILE A 25 -18.28 -17.03 -2.68
CA ILE A 25 -18.22 -17.01 -1.20
C ILE A 25 -18.12 -18.43 -0.64
N SER A 26 -18.91 -19.38 -1.16
CA SER A 26 -18.86 -20.77 -0.68
C SER A 26 -17.54 -21.44 -1.05
N SER A 27 -17.01 -21.20 -2.25
CA SER A 27 -15.69 -21.67 -2.68
C SER A 27 -14.57 -21.09 -1.81
N LEU A 28 -14.64 -19.80 -1.47
CA LEU A 28 -13.66 -19.15 -0.59
C LEU A 28 -13.73 -19.72 0.82
N PHE A 29 -14.92 -19.94 1.37
CA PHE A 29 -15.09 -20.53 2.70
C PHE A 29 -14.59 -21.99 2.74
N GLY A 30 -14.89 -22.76 1.68
CA GLY A 30 -14.34 -24.11 1.51
C GLY A 30 -12.82 -24.10 1.51
N PHE A 31 -12.21 -23.24 0.69
CA PHE A 31 -10.76 -23.07 0.63
C PHE A 31 -10.16 -22.65 1.99
N LEU A 32 -10.74 -21.65 2.65
CA LEU A 32 -10.24 -21.14 3.94
C LEU A 32 -10.31 -22.21 5.04
N SER A 33 -11.31 -23.08 5.02
CA SER A 33 -11.45 -24.15 6.01
C SER A 33 -10.57 -25.36 5.72
N SER A 34 -10.34 -25.70 4.45
CA SER A 34 -9.49 -26.82 4.05
C SER A 34 -7.99 -26.47 3.95
N ALA A 35 -7.62 -25.19 4.00
CA ALA A 35 -6.24 -24.76 3.83
C ALA A 35 -5.33 -25.18 4.99
N GLU A 36 -4.12 -25.65 4.67
CA GLU A 36 -3.07 -25.95 5.64
C GLU A 36 -2.40 -24.67 6.16
N TRP A 37 -3.10 -23.95 7.04
CA TRP A 37 -2.60 -22.70 7.63
C TRP A 37 -1.28 -22.85 8.40
N GLU A 38 -0.92 -24.07 8.76
CA GLU A 38 0.36 -24.37 9.41
C GLU A 38 1.56 -23.99 8.55
N VAL A 39 1.48 -24.22 7.23
CA VAL A 39 2.55 -23.84 6.30
C VAL A 39 2.78 -22.32 6.33
N VAL A 40 1.71 -21.53 6.41
CA VAL A 40 1.77 -20.07 6.53
C VAL A 40 2.31 -19.64 7.89
N ARG A 41 1.87 -20.28 8.98
CA ARG A 41 2.34 -19.96 10.35
C ARG A 41 3.83 -20.20 10.51
N ILE A 42 4.35 -21.30 9.98
CA ILE A 42 5.77 -21.67 10.04
C ILE A 42 6.60 -20.74 9.13
N ASN A 43 6.11 -20.45 7.91
CA ASN A 43 6.88 -19.72 6.89
C ASN A 43 6.57 -18.22 6.79
N ARG A 44 5.80 -17.64 7.73
CA ARG A 44 5.40 -16.23 7.70
C ARG A 44 6.57 -15.26 7.45
N ARG A 45 7.73 -15.53 8.04
CA ARG A 45 8.91 -14.69 7.87
C ARG A 45 9.43 -14.75 6.43
N LEU A 46 9.53 -15.95 5.87
CA LEU A 46 9.96 -16.17 4.49
C LEU A 46 8.99 -15.50 3.51
N LEU A 47 7.68 -15.56 3.80
CA LEU A 47 6.65 -14.89 3.01
C LEU A 47 6.79 -13.36 3.04
N LEU A 48 7.08 -12.77 4.21
CA LEU A 48 7.18 -11.32 4.35
C LEU A 48 8.50 -10.76 3.82
N LEU A 49 9.62 -11.35 4.23
CA LEU A 49 10.98 -10.81 4.05
C LEU A 49 11.79 -11.52 2.96
N GLY A 50 11.21 -12.55 2.33
CA GLY A 50 11.95 -13.39 1.39
C GLY A 50 13.05 -14.16 2.11
N ARG A 51 14.16 -14.37 1.41
CA ARG A 51 15.30 -15.19 1.89
C ARG A 51 16.30 -14.39 2.72
N LEU A 52 15.85 -13.33 3.38
CA LEU A 52 16.71 -12.45 4.18
C LEU A 52 17.25 -13.21 5.41
N PRO A 53 18.57 -13.18 5.69
CA PRO A 53 19.15 -13.79 6.89
C PRO A 53 18.54 -13.27 8.19
N LEU A 54 18.64 -14.05 9.28
CA LEU A 54 18.02 -13.70 10.58
C LEU A 54 18.56 -12.38 11.12
N GLU A 55 19.87 -12.19 11.00
CA GLU A 55 20.62 -11.03 11.47
C GLU A 55 20.22 -9.74 10.77
N ASP A 56 19.73 -9.82 9.53
CA ASP A 56 19.36 -8.66 8.72
C ASP A 56 17.87 -8.30 8.80
N THR A 57 17.06 -9.07 9.53
CA THR A 57 15.60 -8.86 9.62
C THR A 57 15.20 -7.51 10.19
N TRP A 58 16.03 -6.90 11.03
CA TRP A 58 15.76 -5.59 11.62
C TRP A 58 15.60 -4.50 10.55
N ARG A 59 16.23 -4.65 9.38
CA ARG A 59 16.18 -3.69 8.26
C ARG A 59 14.76 -3.45 7.74
N ALA A 60 13.87 -4.42 7.92
CA ALA A 60 12.47 -4.31 7.54
C ALA A 60 11.74 -3.17 8.28
N TRP A 61 12.11 -2.92 9.55
CA TRP A 61 11.42 -1.92 10.38
C TRP A 61 11.69 -0.49 9.93
N PRO A 62 12.94 -0.03 9.74
CA PRO A 62 13.20 1.29 9.18
C PRO A 62 12.55 1.52 7.81
N ILE A 63 12.51 0.49 6.95
CA ILE A 63 11.86 0.57 5.64
C ILE A 63 10.36 0.80 5.80
N LEU A 64 9.70 -0.01 6.64
CA LEU A 64 8.27 0.14 6.93
C LEU A 64 7.96 1.51 7.52
N TRP A 65 8.76 1.96 8.50
CA TRP A 65 8.56 3.26 9.16
C TRP A 65 8.75 4.43 8.20
N MET A 66 9.74 4.36 7.32
CA MET A 66 9.93 5.37 6.28
C MET A 66 8.70 5.48 5.38
N VAL A 67 8.16 4.34 4.94
CA VAL A 67 6.95 4.29 4.10
C VAL A 67 5.76 4.89 4.84
N CYS A 68 5.56 4.51 6.10
CA CYS A 68 4.50 5.07 6.94
C CYS A 68 4.64 6.59 7.10
N ILE A 69 5.84 7.11 7.34
CA ILE A 69 6.08 8.56 7.46
C ILE A 69 5.68 9.26 6.17
N ILE A 70 6.15 8.77 5.03
CA ILE A 70 5.88 9.39 3.72
C ILE A 70 4.38 9.33 3.39
N LEU A 71 3.74 8.18 3.58
CA LEU A 71 2.31 7.98 3.31
C LEU A 71 1.42 8.86 4.18
N PHE A 72 1.57 8.78 5.51
CA PHE A 72 0.71 9.51 6.43
C PHE A 72 0.94 11.02 6.38
N SER A 73 2.17 11.45 6.08
CA SER A 73 2.45 12.86 5.76
C SER A 73 1.79 13.29 4.44
N SER A 74 1.81 12.43 3.42
CA SER A 74 1.13 12.71 2.15
C SER A 74 -0.39 12.84 2.34
N ILE A 75 -0.99 11.93 3.10
CA ILE A 75 -2.42 11.97 3.43
C ILE A 75 -2.76 13.25 4.21
N GLY A 76 -1.91 13.68 5.15
CA GLY A 76 -2.12 14.93 5.88
C GLY A 76 -1.98 16.19 5.02
N ALA A 77 -1.06 16.18 4.04
CA ALA A 77 -0.75 17.33 3.18
C ALA A 77 -1.75 17.54 2.04
N TRP A 78 -2.22 16.46 1.40
CA TRP A 78 -3.15 16.52 0.27
C TRP A 78 -4.58 16.11 0.64
N GLY A 79 -4.74 15.16 1.56
CA GLY A 79 -6.03 14.57 1.90
C GLY A 79 -6.78 15.25 3.05
N ALA A 80 -8.01 14.82 3.23
CA ALA A 80 -8.83 15.07 4.41
C ALA A 80 -9.69 13.83 4.71
N PRO A 81 -9.06 12.67 4.99
CA PRO A 81 -9.78 11.43 5.21
C PRO A 81 -10.69 11.53 6.43
N SER A 82 -11.78 10.76 6.41
CA SER A 82 -12.59 10.55 7.61
C SER A 82 -11.79 9.77 8.68
N LYS A 83 -12.25 9.82 9.95
CA LYS A 83 -11.58 9.08 11.04
C LYS A 83 -11.54 7.57 10.76
N TRP A 84 -12.58 7.04 10.12
CA TRP A 84 -12.68 5.64 9.73
C TRP A 84 -11.71 5.27 8.62
N GLU A 85 -11.58 6.11 7.59
CA GLU A 85 -10.58 5.90 6.53
C GLU A 85 -9.17 5.89 7.11
N LEU A 86 -8.85 6.85 7.99
CA LEU A 86 -7.54 6.92 8.64
C LEU A 86 -7.26 5.67 9.49
N LEU A 87 -8.28 5.15 10.19
CA LEU A 87 -8.18 3.92 10.97
C LEU A 87 -7.98 2.70 10.07
N LEU A 88 -8.72 2.58 8.96
CA LEU A 88 -8.55 1.48 8.01
C LEU A 88 -7.17 1.52 7.35
N MET A 89 -6.69 2.71 7.01
CA MET A 89 -5.35 2.92 6.46
C MET A 89 -4.26 2.54 7.46
N SER A 90 -4.38 2.92 8.74
CA SER A 90 -3.40 2.53 9.77
C SER A 90 -3.44 1.03 10.06
N LEU A 91 -4.64 0.43 10.08
CA LEU A 91 -4.83 -1.00 10.22
C LEU A 91 -4.13 -1.79 9.11
N ALA A 92 -4.15 -1.29 7.87
CA ALA A 92 -3.47 -1.93 6.73
C ALA A 92 -1.95 -2.05 6.92
N PHE A 93 -1.32 -1.17 7.70
CA PHE A 93 0.11 -1.26 8.05
C PHE A 93 0.35 -2.03 9.35
N ILE A 94 -0.59 -1.99 10.30
CA ILE A 94 -0.48 -2.65 11.60
C ILE A 94 -0.73 -4.15 11.49
N LEU A 95 -1.74 -4.60 10.72
CA LEU A 95 -2.07 -6.02 10.59
C LEU A 95 -0.90 -6.86 10.05
N PRO A 96 -0.17 -6.45 8.99
CA PRO A 96 1.02 -7.19 8.56
C PRO A 96 2.09 -7.27 9.67
N THR A 97 2.27 -6.23 10.48
CA THR A 97 3.23 -6.30 11.59
C THR A 97 2.82 -7.30 12.66
N LEU A 98 1.51 -7.43 12.94
CA LEU A 98 0.96 -8.37 13.92
C LEU A 98 0.99 -9.82 13.44
N ILE A 99 0.70 -10.06 12.16
CA ILE A 99 0.59 -11.42 11.59
C ILE A 99 1.98 -12.05 11.39
N PHE A 100 2.95 -11.26 10.95
CA PHE A 100 4.20 -11.79 10.40
C PHE A 100 5.40 -11.75 11.36
N PHE A 101 5.36 -10.93 12.43
CA PHE A 101 6.44 -10.85 13.42
C PHE A 101 6.04 -11.50 14.75
N THR A 102 6.49 -12.71 15.02
CA THR A 102 6.09 -13.50 16.21
C THR A 102 6.80 -13.18 17.51
N MET A 103 7.94 -12.49 17.47
CA MET A 103 8.72 -12.25 18.69
C MET A 103 8.09 -11.09 19.49
N PRO A 104 8.31 -10.99 20.82
CA PRO A 104 7.71 -9.96 21.68
C PRO A 104 8.30 -8.59 21.34
N HIS A 105 7.80 -8.03 20.25
CA HIS A 105 8.14 -6.74 19.70
C HIS A 105 6.87 -5.92 19.56
N ILE A 106 6.00 -6.02 20.58
CA ILE A 106 4.85 -5.11 20.74
C ILE A 106 5.30 -3.66 20.64
N TRP A 107 6.56 -3.39 21.03
CA TRP A 107 7.19 -2.09 20.85
C TRP A 107 7.25 -1.66 19.38
N HIS A 108 7.59 -2.52 18.44
CA HIS A 108 7.63 -2.13 17.02
C HIS A 108 6.22 -1.83 16.47
N VAL A 109 5.20 -2.54 16.94
CA VAL A 109 3.79 -2.27 16.58
C VAL A 109 3.36 -0.91 17.13
N VAL A 110 3.64 -0.66 18.41
CA VAL A 110 3.34 0.63 19.06
C VAL A 110 4.09 1.77 18.38
N VAL A 111 5.39 1.60 18.09
CA VAL A 111 6.19 2.60 17.35
C VAL A 111 5.58 2.85 15.97
N THR A 112 5.17 1.81 15.24
CA THR A 112 4.54 1.98 13.93
C THR A 112 3.24 2.77 14.03
N PHE A 113 2.39 2.45 15.02
CA PHE A 113 1.16 3.20 15.28
C PHE A 113 1.42 4.67 15.63
N LEU A 114 2.41 4.93 16.49
CA LEU A 114 2.83 6.27 16.86
C LEU A 114 3.37 7.04 15.65
N ILE A 115 4.19 6.41 14.82
CA ILE A 115 4.74 7.01 13.60
C ILE A 115 3.63 7.40 12.63
N CYS A 116 2.67 6.51 12.36
CA CYS A 116 1.53 6.82 11.49
C CYS A 116 0.72 8.00 12.04
N SER A 117 0.42 7.98 13.34
CA SER A 117 -0.37 9.02 14.01
C SER A 117 0.35 10.37 14.02
N ILE A 118 1.60 10.39 14.47
CA ILE A 118 2.42 11.60 14.56
C ILE A 118 2.65 12.20 13.18
N SER A 119 3.00 11.40 12.18
CA SER A 119 3.24 11.88 10.81
C SER A 119 2.01 12.55 10.21
N TYR A 120 0.83 11.94 10.41
CA TYR A 120 -0.43 12.53 9.97
C TYR A 120 -0.75 13.82 10.71
N LEU A 121 -0.63 13.85 12.05
CA LEU A 121 -0.92 15.04 12.86
C LEU A 121 0.00 16.20 12.52
N ILE A 122 1.32 15.96 12.42
CA ILE A 122 2.30 16.97 12.01
C ILE A 122 1.90 17.55 10.65
N SER A 123 1.62 16.68 9.67
CA SER A 123 1.27 17.17 8.35
C SER A 123 -0.07 17.89 8.30
N ARG A 124 -1.07 17.44 9.06
CA ARG A 124 -2.42 18.01 9.04
C ARG A 124 -2.50 19.34 9.78
N TYR A 125 -1.86 19.46 10.95
CA TYR A 125 -1.99 20.63 11.81
C TYR A 125 -0.89 21.67 11.57
N PHE A 126 0.36 21.24 11.34
CA PHE A 126 1.49 22.15 11.16
C PHE A 126 1.74 22.48 9.69
N ILE A 127 1.83 21.46 8.82
CA ILE A 127 2.19 21.68 7.40
C ILE A 127 1.02 22.32 6.65
N LYS A 128 -0.21 21.81 6.81
CA LYS A 128 -1.37 22.29 6.04
C LYS A 128 -1.79 23.72 6.35
N LYS A 129 -1.58 24.18 7.60
CA LYS A 129 -1.96 25.52 8.05
C LYS A 129 -0.86 26.57 7.80
N SER A 130 0.36 26.13 7.50
CA SER A 130 1.53 27.00 7.34
C SER A 130 1.82 27.34 5.88
N SER A 131 2.60 28.41 5.67
CA SER A 131 3.11 28.84 4.36
C SER A 131 4.03 27.79 3.71
N TYR A 132 4.58 26.85 4.48
CA TYR A 132 5.48 25.79 4.01
C TYR A 132 4.81 24.64 3.23
N LEU A 133 3.49 24.67 3.04
CA LEU A 133 2.76 23.58 2.36
C LEU A 133 3.30 23.30 0.96
N VAL A 134 3.67 24.32 0.19
CA VAL A 134 4.19 24.14 -1.17
C VAL A 134 5.54 23.42 -1.17
N GLN A 135 6.45 23.83 -0.27
CA GLN A 135 7.76 23.21 -0.10
C GLN A 135 7.61 21.77 0.42
N ALA A 136 6.77 21.55 1.42
CA ALA A 136 6.52 20.22 1.98
C ALA A 136 5.97 19.25 0.92
N LYS A 137 5.05 19.70 0.07
CA LYS A 137 4.54 18.89 -1.06
C LYS A 137 5.66 18.52 -2.04
N LYS A 138 6.55 19.46 -2.39
CA LYS A 138 7.72 19.18 -3.25
C LYS A 138 8.65 18.15 -2.60
N VAL A 139 8.97 18.34 -1.32
CA VAL A 139 9.79 17.38 -0.56
C VAL A 139 9.15 16.00 -0.53
N LEU A 140 7.84 15.91 -0.29
CA LEU A 140 7.13 14.63 -0.27
C LEU A 140 7.16 13.93 -1.64
N ILE A 141 7.00 14.66 -2.75
CA ILE A 141 7.14 14.10 -4.11
C ILE A 141 8.56 13.54 -4.31
N VAL A 142 9.59 14.29 -3.91
CA VAL A 142 10.98 13.83 -3.99
C VAL A 142 11.19 12.59 -3.12
N MET A 143 10.67 12.57 -1.89
CA MET A 143 10.77 11.42 -0.98
C MET A 143 10.07 10.17 -1.53
N TRP A 144 8.94 10.33 -2.23
CA TRP A 144 8.27 9.23 -2.92
C TRP A 144 9.13 8.60 -4.03
N ILE A 145 9.84 9.42 -4.80
CA ILE A 145 10.77 8.94 -5.83
C ILE A 145 11.99 8.28 -5.17
N LEU A 146 12.47 8.84 -4.06
CA LEU A 146 13.62 8.34 -3.33
C LEU A 146 13.33 7.10 -2.47
N ILE A 147 12.08 6.65 -2.36
CA ILE A 147 11.73 5.53 -1.49
C ILE A 147 12.46 4.23 -1.88
N LEU A 148 12.61 3.95 -3.19
CA LEU A 148 13.35 2.79 -3.68
C LEU A 148 14.86 2.88 -3.41
N PRO A 149 15.57 3.96 -3.82
CA PRO A 149 16.99 4.05 -3.53
C PRO A 149 17.27 4.07 -2.02
N LEU A 150 16.41 4.70 -1.21
CA LEU A 150 16.54 4.66 0.25
C LEU A 150 16.31 3.25 0.81
N THR A 151 15.34 2.50 0.28
CA THR A 151 15.12 1.10 0.65
C THR A 151 16.36 0.26 0.35
N PHE A 152 16.93 0.38 -0.85
CA PHE A 152 18.15 -0.36 -1.22
C PHE A 152 19.36 0.06 -0.39
N LEU A 153 19.47 1.34 -0.04
CA LEU A 153 20.50 1.83 0.86
C LEU A 153 20.36 1.14 2.22
N ILE A 154 19.17 1.15 2.84
CA ILE A 154 18.92 0.49 4.13
C ILE A 154 19.21 -1.01 4.06
N LEU A 155 18.88 -1.67 2.94
CA LEU A 155 19.19 -3.08 2.76
C LEU A 155 20.69 -3.37 2.63
N ARG A 156 21.50 -2.39 2.21
CA ARG A 156 22.97 -2.52 2.05
C ARG A 156 23.80 -2.03 3.24
N VAL A 157 23.25 -1.19 4.12
CA VAL A 157 24.00 -0.62 5.26
C VAL A 157 24.72 -1.70 6.07
N GLY A 158 25.99 -1.52 6.44
CA GLY A 158 26.67 -2.45 7.36
C GLY A 158 26.87 -3.86 6.81
N GLY A 159 27.20 -4.01 5.53
CA GLY A 159 27.52 -5.31 4.92
C GLY A 159 26.29 -6.14 4.52
N GLY A 160 25.20 -5.48 4.17
CA GLY A 160 23.91 -6.14 3.93
C GLY A 160 23.90 -7.20 2.82
N PRO A 161 22.88 -8.09 2.83
CA PRO A 161 22.86 -9.32 2.06
C PRO A 161 22.77 -9.05 0.55
N PRO A 162 23.17 -10.02 -0.30
CA PRO A 162 23.09 -9.86 -1.74
C PRO A 162 21.65 -9.63 -2.22
N PRO A 163 21.44 -8.81 -3.27
CA PRO A 163 20.11 -8.48 -3.79
C PRO A 163 19.26 -9.68 -4.24
N THR A 164 19.87 -10.84 -4.50
CA THR A 164 19.17 -12.09 -4.86
C THR A 164 18.33 -12.68 -3.72
N LEU A 165 18.59 -12.26 -2.49
CA LEU A 165 17.86 -12.67 -1.29
C LEU A 165 16.75 -11.69 -0.91
N TRP A 166 16.79 -10.48 -1.47
CA TRP A 166 15.78 -9.46 -1.25
C TRP A 166 14.50 -9.94 -1.94
N GLY A 167 13.45 -10.19 -1.15
CA GLY A 167 12.16 -10.56 -1.71
C GLY A 167 11.04 -10.47 -0.68
N GLY A 168 9.98 -11.21 -0.97
CA GLY A 168 8.82 -11.32 -0.10
C GLY A 168 7.82 -10.17 -0.27
N PHE A 169 6.75 -10.26 0.50
CA PHE A 169 5.62 -9.35 0.45
C PHE A 169 6.00 -7.89 0.71
N LEU A 170 6.97 -7.63 1.60
CA LEU A 170 7.42 -6.28 1.92
C LEU A 170 7.95 -5.54 0.69
N LEU A 171 8.83 -6.17 -0.09
CA LEU A 171 9.37 -5.56 -1.31
C LEU A 171 8.33 -5.47 -2.43
N ASN A 172 7.44 -6.45 -2.53
CA ASN A 172 6.37 -6.42 -3.53
C ASN A 172 5.42 -5.24 -3.28
N ILE A 173 5.02 -5.00 -2.04
CA ILE A 173 4.18 -3.83 -1.70
C ILE A 173 4.92 -2.53 -1.99
N LEU A 174 6.21 -2.45 -1.65
CA LEU A 174 7.03 -1.26 -1.92
C LEU A 174 7.08 -0.95 -3.42
N LEU A 175 7.44 -1.93 -4.23
CA LEU A 175 7.49 -1.79 -5.68
C LEU A 175 6.11 -1.45 -6.26
N ALA A 176 5.05 -2.10 -5.77
CA ALA A 176 3.68 -1.80 -6.17
C ALA A 176 3.29 -0.36 -5.82
N SER A 177 3.65 0.14 -4.63
CA SER A 177 3.34 1.52 -4.21
C SER A 177 4.01 2.54 -5.13
N VAL A 178 5.27 2.32 -5.49
CA VAL A 178 6.01 3.20 -6.39
C VAL A 178 5.47 3.13 -7.80
N ALA A 179 5.12 1.93 -8.28
CA ALA A 179 4.47 1.74 -9.57
C ALA A 179 3.11 2.46 -9.63
N ILE A 180 2.32 2.45 -8.55
CA ILE A 180 1.05 3.18 -8.48
C ILE A 180 1.31 4.69 -8.52
N VAL A 181 2.25 5.21 -7.72
CA VAL A 181 2.55 6.65 -7.67
C VAL A 181 3.11 7.17 -8.99
N ALA A 182 3.93 6.39 -9.70
CA ALA A 182 4.45 6.75 -11.01
C ALA A 182 3.44 6.52 -12.15
N GLY A 183 2.71 5.41 -12.11
CA GLY A 183 1.78 4.99 -13.14
C GLY A 183 0.48 5.78 -13.15
N PHE A 184 0.02 6.27 -12.00
CA PHE A 184 -1.23 7.04 -11.93
C PHE A 184 -1.17 8.39 -12.66
N PRO A 185 -0.16 9.26 -12.45
CA PRO A 185 0.01 10.48 -13.24
C PRO A 185 0.15 10.20 -14.74
N LEU A 186 0.91 9.16 -15.09
CA LEU A 186 1.08 8.75 -16.48
C LEU A 186 -0.25 8.33 -17.11
N GLY A 187 -1.07 7.55 -16.38
CA GLY A 187 -2.41 7.15 -16.80
C GLY A 187 -3.34 8.36 -17.01
N ILE A 188 -3.28 9.35 -16.11
CA ILE A 188 -4.04 10.61 -16.28
C ILE A 188 -3.57 11.36 -17.53
N LEU A 189 -2.26 11.50 -17.73
CA LEU A 189 -1.70 12.21 -18.89
C LEU A 189 -2.14 11.56 -20.21
N LEU A 190 -2.11 10.23 -20.29
CA LEU A 190 -2.58 9.48 -21.46
C LEU A 190 -4.09 9.62 -21.66
N ALA A 191 -4.88 9.56 -20.59
CA ALA A 191 -6.33 9.74 -20.66
C ALA A 191 -6.71 11.14 -21.17
N VAL A 192 -6.04 12.18 -20.66
CA VAL A 192 -6.22 13.57 -21.13
C VAL A 192 -5.74 13.70 -22.58
N GLY A 193 -4.60 13.13 -22.93
CA GLY A 193 -4.07 13.13 -24.30
C GLY A 193 -5.05 12.51 -25.30
N ARG A 194 -5.68 11.38 -24.97
CA ARG A 194 -6.72 10.75 -25.79
C ARG A 194 -7.98 11.61 -25.96
N ALA A 195 -8.31 12.42 -24.96
CA ALA A 195 -9.45 13.33 -24.99
C ALA A 195 -9.17 14.63 -25.78
N THR A 196 -7.91 14.93 -26.12
CA THR A 196 -7.58 16.15 -26.88
C THR A 196 -7.99 16.06 -28.36
N LYS A 197 -8.35 17.22 -28.93
CA LYS A 197 -8.72 17.37 -30.35
C LYS A 197 -7.51 17.49 -31.29
N LEU A 198 -6.30 17.64 -30.76
CA LEU A 198 -5.07 17.85 -31.53
C LEU A 198 -4.50 16.51 -32.03
N PRO A 199 -4.41 16.27 -33.35
CA PRO A 199 -4.09 14.95 -33.91
C PRO A 199 -2.70 14.44 -33.52
N ALA A 200 -1.68 15.31 -33.44
CA ALA A 200 -0.32 14.90 -33.09
C ALA A 200 -0.18 14.33 -31.66
N ILE A 201 -0.89 14.93 -30.69
CA ILE A 201 -0.90 14.44 -29.29
C ILE A 201 -1.73 13.17 -29.18
N LYS A 202 -2.85 13.11 -29.93
CA LYS A 202 -3.71 11.94 -29.97
C LYS A 202 -2.97 10.69 -30.46
N THR A 203 -2.18 10.78 -31.54
CA THR A 203 -1.40 9.64 -32.07
C THR A 203 -0.35 9.09 -31.10
N VAL A 204 0.21 9.91 -30.21
CA VAL A 204 1.17 9.47 -29.20
C VAL A 204 0.47 8.83 -27.99
N CYS A 205 -0.80 9.18 -27.74
CA CYS A 205 -1.58 8.70 -26.61
C CYS A 205 -2.60 7.59 -26.96
N THR A 206 -2.64 7.12 -28.22
CA THR A 206 -3.52 6.00 -28.66
C THR A 206 -2.81 4.68 -28.47
#